data_AF-A0A962CX54-F1
#
_entry.id   AF-A0A962CX54-F1
#
_cell.length_a   1.000
_cell.length_b   1.000
_cell.length_c   1.000
_cell.angle_alpha   90.00
_cell.angle_beta   90.00
_cell.angle_gamma   90.00
#
_symmetry.space_group_name_H-M   'P 1'
#
loop_
_entity.id
_entity.type
_entity.pdbx_description
1 polymer ?
#
loop_
_entity_poly.entity_id
_entity_poly.type
_entity_poly.pdbx_seq_one_letter_code
_entity_poly.pdbx_strand_id
1 'polypeptide(L)'
;MHTKPASKNNEGLNLIIIVEESLGAQFVGSLGGKPLTPSIDSFKDKSWFFKNLYATGTRSARGLEAITTGFLPSPARSVLKLPKAQSNFYTIAETLEDNGYLNTFVYGGESHFDNMKGFFYGNGFHQAVDQSDYKNPQFVGNWGVSDEDLFNKAIHLLDSANKQPQFMLVFSSSNHTPFEFPDNKIELYDQEKATVNNAVKYADYALGQFLNNLDQKGYFENSIVMVVADHDARVMGDDLVPVNRFHIPGFIVGKGVENKIDESLVSQIDLAPTLLSLLGIDSPTPMIGRDLTQVDSNYKGRAIMQYANNQAYLTQESIVILQPDKKAVQYQIKDGQPDTTRSLSPDNTALAHAQFASWSYNNEKYKLAE
;
A
#
# COMPACT_ATOMS: atom_id res chain seq x y z
N MET A 1 -20.00 9.11 7.57
CA MET A 1 -18.92 9.67 6.77
C MET A 1 -18.21 10.73 7.57
N HIS A 2 -16.91 10.87 7.35
CA HIS A 2 -16.11 11.93 7.94
C HIS A 2 -15.63 12.85 6.82
N THR A 3 -15.95 14.14 6.92
CA THR A 3 -15.30 15.18 6.11
C THR A 3 -14.17 15.76 6.93
N LYS A 4 -12.94 15.70 6.42
CA LYS A 4 -11.82 16.47 6.94
C LYS A 4 -11.40 17.48 5.88
N PRO A 5 -11.34 18.79 6.19
CA PRO A 5 -10.81 19.77 5.26
C PRO A 5 -9.37 19.43 4.91
N ALA A 6 -8.97 19.54 3.66
CA ALA A 6 -7.65 19.21 3.19
C ALA A 6 -6.64 20.22 3.72
N SER A 7 -5.45 19.72 4.04
CA SER A 7 -4.37 20.52 4.59
C SER A 7 -3.62 21.36 3.54
N LYS A 8 -3.87 21.13 2.24
CA LYS A 8 -3.20 21.78 1.11
C LYS A 8 -4.21 22.21 0.04
N ASN A 9 -3.86 23.23 -0.73
CA ASN A 9 -4.61 23.61 -1.94
C ASN A 9 -3.79 23.21 -3.17
N ASN A 10 -3.91 21.93 -3.56
CA ASN A 10 -3.10 21.24 -4.57
C ASN A 10 -4.00 20.61 -5.65
N GLU A 11 -5.13 21.23 -5.97
CA GLU A 11 -6.09 20.69 -6.93
C GLU A 11 -5.44 20.46 -8.31
N GLY A 12 -5.77 19.32 -8.93
CA GLY A 12 -5.32 18.98 -10.28
C GLY A 12 -3.91 18.38 -10.38
N LEU A 13 -3.25 18.05 -9.27
CA LEU A 13 -2.03 17.22 -9.31
C LEU A 13 -2.37 15.77 -9.70
N ASN A 14 -1.47 15.10 -10.40
CA ASN A 14 -1.60 13.65 -10.58
C ASN A 14 -1.39 12.92 -9.24
N LEU A 15 -2.02 11.76 -9.10
CA LEU A 15 -1.73 10.80 -8.05
C LEU A 15 -1.11 9.55 -8.67
N ILE A 16 0.09 9.18 -8.25
CA ILE A 16 0.76 7.96 -8.69
C ILE A 16 1.04 7.13 -7.45
N ILE A 17 0.40 5.96 -7.34
CA ILE A 17 0.68 5.00 -6.29
C ILE A 17 1.40 3.81 -6.91
N ILE A 18 2.64 3.60 -6.50
CA ILE A 18 3.44 2.42 -6.82
C ILE A 18 3.31 1.46 -5.64
N VAL A 19 2.71 0.32 -5.92
CA VAL A 19 2.57 -0.79 -4.97
C VAL A 19 3.68 -1.80 -5.26
N GLU A 20 4.54 -2.04 -4.29
CA GLU A 20 5.64 -2.99 -4.41
C GLU A 20 5.24 -4.37 -3.86
N GLU A 21 5.27 -5.39 -4.73
CA GLU A 21 4.91 -6.78 -4.38
C GLU A 21 5.90 -7.39 -3.38
N SER A 22 5.39 -7.89 -2.25
CA SER A 22 6.15 -8.67 -1.25
C SER A 22 7.41 -7.97 -0.70
N LEU A 23 7.45 -6.64 -0.71
CA LEU A 23 8.61 -5.85 -0.28
C LEU A 23 8.53 -5.49 1.21
N GLY A 24 8.75 -6.43 2.12
CA GLY A 24 8.76 -6.10 3.54
C GLY A 24 10.03 -5.39 4.02
N ALA A 25 9.96 -4.77 5.20
CA ALA A 25 11.04 -4.00 5.80
C ALA A 25 12.33 -4.81 6.02
N GLN A 26 12.23 -6.14 6.12
CA GLN A 26 13.39 -7.04 6.23
C GLN A 26 14.36 -6.94 5.04
N PHE A 27 13.90 -6.44 3.89
CA PHE A 27 14.72 -6.27 2.69
C PHE A 27 15.23 -4.83 2.51
N VAL A 28 14.86 -3.91 3.39
CA VAL A 28 15.08 -2.46 3.22
C VAL A 28 16.16 -1.97 4.17
N GLY A 29 17.28 -1.49 3.63
CA GLY A 29 18.47 -1.12 4.40
C GLY A 29 18.19 0.01 5.39
N SER A 30 17.50 1.06 4.95
CA SER A 30 17.12 2.21 5.79
C SER A 30 16.16 1.88 6.95
N LEU A 31 15.49 0.72 6.91
CA LEU A 31 14.63 0.17 7.97
C LEU A 31 15.35 -0.89 8.83
N GLY A 32 16.65 -1.11 8.61
CA GLY A 32 17.44 -2.10 9.35
C GLY A 32 17.40 -3.51 8.76
N GLY A 33 16.79 -3.68 7.58
CA GLY A 33 16.80 -4.91 6.80
C GLY A 33 18.10 -5.11 6.02
N LYS A 34 18.07 -6.05 5.07
CA LYS A 34 19.16 -6.27 4.14
C LYS A 34 19.37 -5.05 3.23
N PRO A 35 20.60 -4.79 2.74
CA PRO A 35 20.89 -3.65 1.87
C PRO A 35 20.49 -3.93 0.41
N LEU A 36 19.21 -4.25 0.16
CA LEU A 36 18.73 -4.63 -1.18
C LEU A 36 18.03 -3.48 -1.91
N THR A 37 17.72 -2.37 -1.23
CA THR A 37 16.89 -1.29 -1.77
C THR A 37 17.58 0.08 -1.78
N PRO A 38 18.74 0.23 -2.46
CA PRO A 38 19.46 1.50 -2.49
C PRO A 38 18.63 2.67 -3.06
N SER A 39 17.69 2.40 -3.99
CA SER A 39 16.84 3.44 -4.58
C SER A 39 15.85 3.96 -3.54
N ILE A 40 15.13 3.08 -2.83
CA ILE A 40 14.24 3.48 -1.72
C ILE A 40 15.02 4.19 -0.62
N ASP A 41 16.18 3.65 -0.24
CA ASP A 41 17.02 4.24 0.81
C ASP A 41 17.46 5.68 0.46
N SER A 42 17.64 5.97 -0.84
CA SER A 42 18.02 7.31 -1.32
C SER A 42 16.92 8.38 -1.15
N PHE A 43 15.66 7.96 -0.95
CA PHE A 43 14.51 8.85 -0.72
C PHE A 43 14.24 9.13 0.76
N LYS A 44 14.93 8.45 1.69
CA LYS A 44 14.71 8.57 3.15
C LYS A 44 14.66 10.02 3.63
N ASP A 45 15.60 10.86 3.19
CA ASP A 45 15.71 12.27 3.61
C ASP A 45 15.12 13.26 2.60
N LYS A 46 14.55 12.76 1.49
CA LYS A 46 14.02 13.56 0.36
C LYS A 46 12.52 13.36 0.13
N SER A 47 11.84 12.75 1.10
CA SER A 47 10.43 12.40 1.02
C SER A 47 9.81 12.46 2.41
N TRP A 48 8.49 12.32 2.48
CA TRP A 48 7.82 11.90 3.72
C TRP A 48 7.96 10.38 3.84
N PHE A 49 9.03 9.96 4.52
CA PHE A 49 9.39 8.55 4.69
C PHE A 49 8.77 7.97 5.96
N PHE A 50 8.04 6.86 5.85
CA PHE A 50 7.42 6.21 7.01
C PHE A 50 8.35 5.18 7.63
N LYS A 51 8.84 5.44 8.84
CA LYS A 51 9.72 4.51 9.56
C LYS A 51 8.95 3.29 10.08
N ASN A 52 7.69 3.49 10.47
CA ASN A 52 6.87 2.49 11.17
C ASN A 52 5.52 2.27 10.47
N LEU A 53 5.54 1.90 9.18
CA LEU A 53 4.35 1.59 8.39
C LEU A 53 4.04 0.09 8.40
N TYR A 54 2.78 -0.27 8.65
CA TYR A 54 2.35 -1.66 8.76
C TYR A 54 1.24 -2.00 7.77
N ALA A 55 1.45 -3.08 7.03
CA ALA A 55 0.43 -3.70 6.19
C ALA A 55 -0.75 -4.17 7.03
N THR A 56 -1.95 -4.21 6.43
CA THR A 56 -3.12 -4.77 7.11
C THR A 56 -3.22 -6.29 7.01
N GLY A 57 -2.47 -6.91 6.11
CA GLY A 57 -2.53 -8.33 5.83
C GLY A 57 -1.24 -8.86 5.22
N THR A 58 -1.31 -10.11 4.78
CA THR A 58 -0.17 -10.90 4.26
C THR A 58 -0.38 -11.36 2.81
N ARG A 59 -1.25 -10.67 2.07
CA ARG A 59 -1.66 -11.02 0.70
C ARG A 59 -1.84 -9.75 -0.11
N SER A 60 -1.48 -9.79 -1.39
CA SER A 60 -1.51 -8.62 -2.27
C SER A 60 -2.90 -8.00 -2.37
N ALA A 61 -3.93 -8.83 -2.50
CA ALA A 61 -5.32 -8.37 -2.50
C ALA A 61 -5.71 -7.61 -1.21
N ARG A 62 -5.05 -7.86 -0.07
CA ARG A 62 -5.26 -7.11 1.18
C ARG A 62 -4.51 -5.77 1.18
N GLY A 63 -3.30 -5.75 0.65
CA GLY A 63 -2.55 -4.51 0.46
C GLY A 63 -3.30 -3.55 -0.47
N LEU A 64 -3.74 -4.05 -1.63
CA LEU A 64 -4.57 -3.31 -2.57
C LEU A 64 -5.89 -2.86 -1.95
N GLU A 65 -6.58 -3.71 -1.16
CA GLU A 65 -7.76 -3.31 -0.38
C GLU A 65 -7.44 -2.10 0.50
N ALA A 66 -6.44 -2.18 1.37
CA ALA A 66 -6.12 -1.10 2.29
C ALA A 66 -5.72 0.20 1.58
N ILE A 67 -4.87 0.11 0.56
CA ILE A 67 -4.34 1.27 -0.19
C ILE A 67 -5.45 1.96 -0.98
N THR A 68 -6.36 1.21 -1.61
CA THR A 68 -7.36 1.78 -2.52
C THR A 68 -8.69 2.09 -1.85
N THR A 69 -9.02 1.45 -0.72
CA THR A 69 -10.33 1.62 -0.06
C THR A 69 -10.24 2.21 1.33
N GLY A 70 -9.07 2.15 2.00
CA GLY A 70 -8.95 2.44 3.43
C GLY A 70 -9.74 1.48 4.33
N PHE A 71 -10.23 0.36 3.79
CA PHE A 71 -11.07 -0.60 4.49
C PHE A 71 -10.25 -1.43 5.47
N LEU A 72 -10.86 -1.73 6.63
CA LEU A 72 -10.22 -2.55 7.64
C LEU A 72 -10.12 -4.02 7.22
N PRO A 73 -9.04 -4.72 7.60
CA PRO A 73 -8.95 -6.14 7.32
C PRO A 73 -9.95 -6.93 8.18
N SER A 74 -10.32 -8.12 7.70
CA SER A 74 -11.18 -9.06 8.43
C SER A 74 -10.69 -10.50 8.22
N PRO A 75 -11.19 -11.47 9.03
CA PRO A 75 -10.91 -12.89 8.79
C PRO A 75 -11.40 -13.42 7.44
N ALA A 76 -12.35 -12.73 6.79
CA ALA A 76 -12.79 -13.07 5.44
C ALA A 76 -11.70 -12.72 4.40
N ARG A 77 -11.85 -13.19 3.16
CA ARG A 77 -11.00 -12.75 2.03
C ARG A 77 -11.11 -11.23 1.84
N SER A 78 -10.13 -10.64 1.13
CA SER A 78 -10.19 -9.23 0.73
C SER A 78 -11.45 -8.94 -0.08
N VAL A 79 -12.00 -7.73 0.07
CA VAL A 79 -13.18 -7.22 -0.65
C VAL A 79 -13.01 -7.29 -2.16
N LEU A 80 -11.77 -7.27 -2.68
CA LEU A 80 -11.47 -7.53 -4.09
C LEU A 80 -12.09 -8.85 -4.59
N LYS A 81 -12.26 -9.83 -3.70
CA LYS A 81 -12.77 -11.17 -4.00
C LYS A 81 -14.17 -11.44 -3.42
N LEU A 82 -14.81 -10.44 -2.81
CA LEU A 82 -16.10 -10.61 -2.14
C LEU A 82 -17.25 -10.06 -3.01
N PRO A 83 -18.36 -10.81 -3.15
CA PRO A 83 -19.40 -10.51 -4.12
C PRO A 83 -20.12 -9.17 -3.88
N LYS A 84 -20.35 -8.78 -2.63
CA LYS A 84 -21.03 -7.50 -2.31
C LYS A 84 -20.14 -6.27 -2.52
N ALA A 85 -18.87 -6.48 -2.83
CA ALA A 85 -17.91 -5.39 -3.04
C ALA A 85 -17.48 -5.26 -4.52
N GLN A 86 -18.14 -5.98 -5.43
CA GLN A 86 -17.81 -5.94 -6.85
C GLN A 86 -18.34 -4.70 -7.58
N SER A 87 -19.17 -3.92 -6.90
CA SER A 87 -19.71 -2.63 -7.37
C SER A 87 -20.20 -1.83 -6.18
N ASN A 88 -20.20 -0.49 -6.27
CA ASN A 88 -20.71 0.41 -5.23
C ASN A 88 -20.04 0.16 -3.86
N PHE A 89 -18.74 -0.16 -3.88
CA PHE A 89 -17.91 -0.31 -2.70
C PHE A 89 -16.81 0.72 -2.76
N TYR A 90 -16.76 1.58 -1.75
CA TYR A 90 -15.91 2.76 -1.79
C TYR A 90 -14.46 2.44 -2.09
N THR A 91 -13.93 3.13 -3.11
CA THR A 91 -12.49 3.29 -3.36
C THR A 91 -12.14 4.77 -3.40
N ILE A 92 -10.87 5.09 -3.21
CA ILE A 92 -10.33 6.42 -3.48
C ILE A 92 -10.52 6.82 -4.95
N ALA A 93 -10.63 5.85 -5.87
CA ALA A 93 -10.88 6.12 -7.28
C ALA A 93 -12.26 6.76 -7.50
N GLU A 94 -13.31 6.34 -6.78
CA GLU A 94 -14.63 6.99 -6.85
C GLU A 94 -14.53 8.48 -6.48
N THR A 95 -13.88 8.81 -5.35
CA THR A 95 -13.65 10.21 -4.97
C THR A 95 -12.84 10.98 -6.02
N LEU A 96 -11.82 10.35 -6.61
CA LEU A 96 -10.98 10.98 -7.62
C LEU A 96 -11.73 11.19 -8.95
N GLU A 97 -12.61 10.26 -9.31
CA GLU A 97 -13.52 10.40 -10.46
C GLU A 97 -14.45 11.60 -10.30
N ASP A 98 -15.06 11.78 -9.12
CA ASP A 98 -15.89 12.96 -8.79
C ASP A 98 -15.10 14.28 -8.88
N ASN A 99 -13.77 14.21 -8.76
CA ASN A 99 -12.84 15.34 -8.90
C ASN A 99 -12.19 15.40 -10.30
N GLY A 100 -12.73 14.67 -11.28
CA GLY A 100 -12.35 14.75 -12.69
C GLY A 100 -11.10 13.96 -13.07
N TYR A 101 -10.62 13.04 -12.24
CA TYR A 101 -9.45 12.23 -12.54
C TYR A 101 -9.74 11.11 -13.54
N LEU A 102 -8.76 10.81 -14.39
CA LEU A 102 -8.73 9.55 -15.13
C LEU A 102 -8.00 8.52 -14.26
N ASN A 103 -8.76 7.53 -13.79
CA ASN A 103 -8.27 6.46 -12.92
C ASN A 103 -7.85 5.23 -13.74
N THR A 104 -6.58 4.84 -13.64
CA THR A 104 -5.97 3.73 -14.38
C THR A 104 -5.24 2.77 -13.44
N PHE A 105 -5.56 1.48 -13.55
CA PHE A 105 -4.78 0.40 -12.94
C PHE A 105 -3.75 -0.12 -13.95
N VAL A 106 -2.49 -0.24 -13.57
CA VAL A 106 -1.39 -0.68 -14.44
C VAL A 106 -0.70 -1.90 -13.81
N TYR A 107 -0.70 -3.01 -14.53
CA TYR A 107 -0.15 -4.28 -14.05
C TYR A 107 0.60 -5.01 -15.15
N GLY A 108 1.74 -5.63 -14.80
CA GLY A 108 2.58 -6.33 -15.78
C GLY A 108 2.07 -7.70 -16.21
N GLY A 109 1.26 -8.34 -15.37
CA GLY A 109 0.68 -9.68 -15.58
C GLY A 109 -0.77 -9.66 -16.06
N GLU A 110 -1.43 -10.82 -16.00
CA GLU A 110 -2.85 -10.93 -16.32
C GLU A 110 -3.71 -10.31 -15.21
N SER A 111 -4.35 -9.17 -15.48
CA SER A 111 -5.13 -8.43 -14.46
C SER A 111 -6.43 -9.12 -14.00
N HIS A 112 -6.89 -10.17 -14.69
CA HIS A 112 -7.95 -11.05 -14.20
C HIS A 112 -7.51 -11.91 -13.01
N PHE A 113 -6.19 -12.09 -12.82
CA PHE A 113 -5.64 -12.71 -11.63
C PHE A 113 -6.21 -12.04 -10.38
N ASP A 114 -6.60 -12.87 -9.41
CA ASP A 114 -7.16 -12.42 -8.13
C ASP A 114 -8.39 -11.49 -8.20
N ASN A 115 -9.07 -11.44 -9.35
CA ASN A 115 -10.25 -10.62 -9.62
C ASN A 115 -9.99 -9.09 -9.53
N MET A 116 -8.74 -8.67 -9.72
CA MET A 116 -8.35 -7.25 -9.61
C MET A 116 -9.06 -6.39 -10.67
N LYS A 117 -9.02 -6.80 -11.95
CA LYS A 117 -9.67 -6.07 -13.05
C LYS A 117 -11.16 -5.86 -12.80
N GLY A 118 -11.87 -6.92 -12.38
CA GLY A 118 -13.31 -6.87 -12.12
C GLY A 118 -13.65 -5.91 -10.97
N PHE A 119 -12.91 -6.01 -9.86
CA PHE A 119 -13.10 -5.12 -8.71
C PHE A 119 -12.81 -3.65 -9.06
N PHE A 120 -11.70 -3.36 -9.75
CA PHE A 120 -11.33 -1.97 -10.04
C PHE A 120 -12.30 -1.31 -11.02
N TYR A 121 -12.69 -1.98 -12.10
CA TYR A 121 -13.71 -1.44 -13.02
C TYR A 121 -15.06 -1.23 -12.35
N GLY A 122 -15.45 -2.11 -11.42
CA GLY A 122 -16.71 -1.98 -10.69
C GLY A 122 -16.75 -0.82 -9.69
N ASN A 123 -15.59 -0.26 -9.33
CA ASN A 123 -15.46 0.70 -8.22
C ASN A 123 -14.53 1.88 -8.59
N GLY A 124 -14.80 2.55 -9.70
CA GLY A 124 -14.25 3.88 -10.04
C GLY A 124 -12.99 3.89 -10.93
N PHE A 125 -12.46 2.75 -11.37
CA PHE A 125 -11.39 2.74 -12.38
C PHE A 125 -11.96 2.72 -13.80
N HIS A 126 -11.41 3.56 -14.67
CA HIS A 126 -11.84 3.67 -16.07
C HIS A 126 -11.02 2.77 -17.00
N GLN A 127 -9.79 2.46 -16.62
CA GLN A 127 -8.85 1.70 -17.43
C GLN A 127 -8.08 0.69 -16.57
N ALA A 128 -7.83 -0.48 -17.16
CA ALA A 128 -6.88 -1.45 -16.63
C ALA A 128 -5.94 -1.86 -17.77
N VAL A 129 -4.65 -1.57 -17.58
CA VAL A 129 -3.56 -1.99 -18.45
C VAL A 129 -3.01 -3.30 -17.89
N ASP A 130 -2.96 -4.33 -18.73
CA ASP A 130 -2.46 -5.65 -18.34
C ASP A 130 -1.48 -6.20 -19.37
N GLN A 131 -0.96 -7.42 -19.15
CA GLN A 131 0.07 -8.04 -19.99
C GLN A 131 -0.23 -7.95 -21.50
N SER A 132 -1.51 -7.99 -21.91
CA SER A 132 -1.90 -7.91 -23.33
C SER A 132 -1.66 -6.53 -23.98
N ASP A 133 -1.50 -5.48 -23.17
CA ASP A 133 -1.30 -4.10 -23.61
C ASP A 133 0.18 -3.69 -23.81
N TYR A 134 1.11 -4.59 -23.51
CA TYR A 134 2.55 -4.38 -23.64
C TYR A 134 3.04 -4.84 -25.02
N LYS A 135 3.49 -3.88 -25.83
CA LYS A 135 4.04 -4.15 -27.16
C LYS A 135 5.56 -4.27 -27.07
N ASN A 136 6.10 -5.43 -27.47
CA ASN A 136 7.53 -5.73 -27.48
C ASN A 136 8.22 -5.50 -26.11
N PRO A 137 7.73 -6.10 -25.01
CA PRO A 137 8.40 -6.01 -23.73
C PRO A 137 9.83 -6.55 -23.83
N GLN A 138 10.75 -5.92 -23.11
CA GLN A 138 12.15 -6.35 -23.07
C GLN A 138 12.31 -7.69 -22.37
N PHE A 139 11.45 -7.97 -21.38
CA PHE A 139 11.46 -9.23 -20.66
C PHE A 139 10.06 -9.63 -20.20
N VAL A 140 9.76 -10.93 -20.28
CA VAL A 140 8.51 -11.52 -19.80
C VAL A 140 8.85 -12.77 -19.01
N GLY A 141 8.46 -12.80 -17.73
CA GLY A 141 8.52 -13.98 -16.87
C GLY A 141 7.15 -14.61 -16.69
N ASN A 142 7.03 -15.56 -15.76
CA ASN A 142 5.77 -16.23 -15.48
C ASN A 142 4.67 -15.30 -14.90
N TRP A 143 5.05 -14.16 -14.33
CA TRP A 143 4.14 -13.20 -13.73
C TRP A 143 3.82 -12.01 -14.62
N GLY A 144 4.31 -12.01 -15.87
CA GLY A 144 4.08 -10.95 -16.82
C GLY A 144 5.37 -10.26 -17.27
N VAL A 145 5.23 -9.03 -17.76
CA VAL A 145 6.38 -8.21 -18.14
C VAL A 145 7.21 -7.82 -16.91
N SER A 146 8.49 -7.52 -17.13
CA SER A 146 9.36 -7.03 -16.05
C SER A 146 8.88 -5.70 -15.44
N ASP A 147 9.35 -5.39 -14.23
CA ASP A 147 9.00 -4.12 -13.57
C ASP A 147 9.55 -2.90 -14.35
N GLU A 148 10.67 -3.04 -15.08
CA GLU A 148 11.14 -2.00 -16.00
C GLU A 148 10.14 -1.74 -17.14
N ASP A 149 9.61 -2.81 -17.76
CA ASP A 149 8.60 -2.69 -18.83
C ASP A 149 7.30 -2.10 -18.28
N LEU A 150 6.88 -2.52 -17.08
CA LEU A 150 5.74 -1.97 -16.33
C LEU A 150 5.89 -0.46 -16.13
N PHE A 151 7.01 -0.01 -15.59
CA PHE A 151 7.26 1.39 -15.31
C PHE A 151 7.41 2.24 -16.58
N ASN A 152 8.02 1.71 -17.63
CA ASN A 152 8.07 2.37 -18.94
C ASN A 152 6.66 2.60 -19.51
N LYS A 153 5.76 1.61 -19.37
CA LYS A 153 4.36 1.76 -19.76
C LYS A 153 3.65 2.84 -18.94
N ALA A 154 3.88 2.90 -17.63
CA ALA A 154 3.33 3.94 -16.76
C ALA A 154 3.77 5.35 -17.18
N ILE A 155 5.06 5.55 -17.50
CA ILE A 155 5.57 6.82 -18.06
C ILE A 155 4.87 7.17 -19.38
N HIS A 156 4.69 6.19 -20.28
CA HIS A 156 4.00 6.43 -21.55
C HIS A 156 2.54 6.84 -21.37
N LEU A 157 1.83 6.28 -20.39
CA LEU A 157 0.46 6.67 -20.07
C LEU A 157 0.40 8.11 -19.55
N LEU A 158 1.31 8.49 -18.64
CA LEU A 158 1.43 9.87 -18.16
C LEU A 158 1.70 10.85 -19.29
N ASP A 159 2.67 10.55 -20.16
CA ASP A 159 3.05 11.41 -21.28
C ASP A 159 1.90 11.58 -22.30
N SER A 160 0.96 10.62 -22.35
CA SER A 160 -0.18 10.63 -23.26
C SER A 160 -1.42 11.32 -22.67
N ALA A 161 -1.39 11.73 -21.39
CA ALA A 161 -2.54 12.32 -20.71
C ALA A 161 -2.83 13.76 -21.20
N ASN A 162 -4.06 14.00 -21.64
CA ASN A 162 -4.49 15.31 -22.15
C ASN A 162 -5.03 16.21 -21.03
N LYS A 163 -4.16 16.95 -20.33
CA LYS A 163 -4.48 17.99 -19.31
C LYS A 163 -5.37 17.57 -18.12
N GLN A 164 -6.02 16.42 -18.17
CA GLN A 164 -6.82 15.82 -17.12
C GLN A 164 -5.89 15.20 -16.06
N PRO A 165 -6.11 15.45 -14.76
CA PRO A 165 -5.31 14.83 -13.72
C PRO A 165 -5.48 13.30 -13.77
N GLN A 166 -4.38 12.59 -13.55
CA GLN A 166 -4.34 11.13 -13.61
C GLN A 166 -4.25 10.55 -12.21
N PHE A 167 -5.01 9.50 -11.94
CA PHE A 167 -4.71 8.58 -10.85
C PHE A 167 -4.21 7.27 -11.44
N MET A 168 -2.96 6.92 -11.18
CA MET A 168 -2.39 5.63 -11.56
C MET A 168 -2.10 4.79 -10.33
N LEU A 169 -2.67 3.59 -10.31
CA LEU A 169 -2.29 2.52 -9.39
C LEU A 169 -1.40 1.53 -10.16
N VAL A 170 -0.09 1.57 -9.91
CA VAL A 170 0.91 0.73 -10.58
C VAL A 170 1.32 -0.38 -9.61
N PHE A 171 1.22 -1.65 -10.00
CA PHE A 171 1.53 -2.77 -9.12
C PHE A 171 2.65 -3.65 -9.70
N SER A 172 3.79 -3.73 -9.01
CA SER A 172 4.96 -4.50 -9.44
C SER A 172 4.70 -6.02 -9.37
N SER A 173 5.51 -6.80 -10.09
CA SER A 173 5.27 -8.25 -10.22
C SER A 173 6.53 -9.10 -10.30
N SER A 174 7.71 -8.50 -10.52
CA SER A 174 8.95 -9.27 -10.71
C SER A 174 9.42 -9.97 -9.42
N ASN A 175 9.06 -9.44 -8.24
CA ASN A 175 9.35 -10.06 -6.95
C ASN A 175 8.40 -11.22 -6.60
N HIS A 176 8.26 -12.16 -7.52
CA HIS A 176 7.45 -13.35 -7.31
C HIS A 176 8.18 -14.61 -7.77
N THR A 177 8.05 -15.70 -7.01
CA THR A 177 8.63 -17.01 -7.37
C THR A 177 8.12 -17.45 -8.76
N PRO A 178 8.99 -17.88 -9.70
CA PRO A 178 10.36 -18.34 -9.50
C PRO A 178 11.48 -17.28 -9.61
N PHE A 179 11.17 -15.99 -9.43
CA PHE A 179 12.14 -14.88 -9.36
C PHE A 179 12.88 -14.61 -10.68
N GLU A 180 12.11 -14.46 -11.75
CA GLU A 180 12.58 -14.22 -13.10
C GLU A 180 12.73 -12.71 -13.35
N PHE A 181 13.92 -12.27 -13.73
CA PHE A 181 14.20 -10.87 -14.10
C PHE A 181 15.33 -10.79 -15.16
N PRO A 182 15.48 -9.68 -15.90
CA PRO A 182 16.52 -9.51 -16.92
C PRO A 182 17.96 -9.67 -16.40
N ASP A 183 18.86 -10.15 -17.25
CA ASP A 183 20.29 -10.24 -16.92
C ASP A 183 20.97 -8.86 -16.92
N ASN A 184 22.08 -8.75 -16.18
CA ASN A 184 23.02 -7.62 -16.21
C ASN A 184 22.41 -6.25 -15.82
N LYS A 185 21.31 -6.25 -15.05
CA LYS A 185 20.68 -5.02 -14.51
C LYS A 185 21.20 -4.62 -13.14
N ILE A 186 21.55 -5.61 -12.32
CA ILE A 186 22.06 -5.44 -10.96
C ILE A 186 23.29 -6.31 -10.77
N GLU A 187 24.15 -5.91 -9.84
CA GLU A 187 25.08 -6.86 -9.22
C GLU A 187 24.26 -7.76 -8.28
N LEU A 188 24.37 -9.08 -8.44
CA LEU A 188 23.62 -10.04 -7.62
C LEU A 188 24.08 -9.97 -6.16
N TYR A 189 23.12 -10.04 -5.24
CA TYR A 189 23.38 -10.19 -3.81
C TYR A 189 23.64 -11.66 -3.45
N ASP A 190 22.79 -12.57 -3.93
CA ASP A 190 23.04 -14.02 -3.82
C ASP A 190 23.76 -14.53 -5.08
N GLN A 191 24.59 -15.58 -4.93
CA GLN A 191 25.30 -16.19 -6.07
C GLN A 191 24.34 -16.80 -7.09
N GLU A 192 23.26 -17.43 -6.62
CA GLU A 192 22.18 -17.90 -7.48
C GLU A 192 21.33 -16.70 -7.91
N LYS A 193 21.06 -16.59 -9.22
CA LYS A 193 20.30 -15.45 -9.77
C LYS A 193 18.86 -15.40 -9.24
N ALA A 194 18.14 -16.52 -9.36
CA ALA A 194 16.70 -16.61 -9.14
C ALA A 194 16.34 -16.73 -7.64
N THR A 195 16.61 -15.68 -6.87
CA THR A 195 16.31 -15.63 -5.43
C THR A 195 15.44 -14.41 -5.10
N VAL A 196 14.75 -14.49 -3.96
CA VAL A 196 13.97 -13.35 -3.45
C VAL A 196 14.84 -12.11 -3.20
N ASN A 197 16.08 -12.26 -2.71
CA ASN A 197 16.93 -11.10 -2.44
C ASN A 197 17.31 -10.38 -3.75
N ASN A 198 17.62 -11.16 -4.80
CA ASN A 198 17.97 -10.61 -6.10
C ASN A 198 16.75 -10.03 -6.84
N ALA A 199 15.59 -10.66 -6.73
CA ALA A 199 14.34 -10.12 -7.29
C ALA A 199 13.93 -8.80 -6.61
N VAL A 200 14.05 -8.71 -5.28
CA VAL A 200 13.85 -7.43 -4.56
C VAL A 200 14.85 -6.37 -5.02
N LYS A 201 16.14 -6.72 -5.13
CA LYS A 201 17.17 -5.78 -5.60
C LYS A 201 16.91 -5.33 -7.04
N TYR A 202 16.36 -6.20 -7.88
CA TYR A 202 15.94 -5.86 -9.24
C TYR A 202 14.71 -4.93 -9.25
N ALA A 203 13.69 -5.23 -8.45
CA ALA A 203 12.50 -4.38 -8.32
C ALA A 203 12.88 -2.96 -7.85
N ASP A 204 13.76 -2.84 -6.84
CA ASP A 204 14.29 -1.53 -6.41
C ASP A 204 15.05 -0.81 -7.53
N TYR A 205 15.88 -1.52 -8.29
CA TYR A 205 16.57 -0.94 -9.46
C TYR A 205 15.57 -0.38 -10.48
N ALA A 206 14.53 -1.16 -10.84
CA ALA A 206 13.50 -0.75 -11.78
C ALA A 206 12.72 0.47 -11.27
N LEU A 207 12.36 0.47 -9.99
CA LEU A 207 11.74 1.61 -9.30
C LEU A 207 12.66 2.85 -9.34
N GLY A 208 13.95 2.68 -9.07
CA GLY A 208 14.93 3.76 -9.14
C GLY A 208 15.01 4.39 -10.54
N GLN A 209 14.98 3.58 -11.60
CA GLN A 209 14.91 4.09 -12.97
C GLN A 209 13.61 4.88 -13.21
N PHE A 210 12.49 4.37 -12.73
CA PHE A 210 11.19 5.04 -12.85
C PHE A 210 11.16 6.40 -12.14
N LEU A 211 11.59 6.44 -10.87
CA LEU A 211 11.62 7.68 -10.08
C LEU A 211 12.57 8.72 -10.69
N ASN A 212 13.73 8.29 -11.20
CA ASN A 212 14.64 9.18 -11.92
C ASN A 212 14.00 9.74 -13.20
N ASN A 213 13.23 8.93 -13.93
CA ASN A 213 12.53 9.36 -15.14
C ASN A 213 11.42 10.36 -14.80
N LEU A 214 10.66 10.11 -13.72
CA LEU A 214 9.68 11.06 -13.21
C LEU A 214 10.31 12.41 -12.88
N ASP A 215 11.44 12.41 -12.17
CA ASP A 215 12.19 13.62 -11.82
C ASP A 215 12.68 14.38 -13.06
N GLN A 216 13.33 13.68 -13.99
CA GLN A 216 13.85 14.26 -15.24
C GLN A 216 12.76 14.88 -16.12
N LYS A 217 11.55 14.31 -16.09
CA LYS A 217 10.38 14.83 -16.81
C LYS A 217 9.62 15.90 -16.03
N GLY A 218 10.02 16.19 -14.79
CA GLY A 218 9.40 17.20 -13.93
C GLY A 218 8.08 16.75 -13.30
N TYR A 219 7.78 15.44 -13.26
CA TYR A 219 6.52 14.94 -12.70
C TYR A 219 6.40 15.17 -11.19
N PHE A 220 7.50 15.30 -10.44
CA PHE A 220 7.41 15.66 -9.02
C PHE A 220 6.83 17.07 -8.78
N GLU A 221 6.88 17.96 -9.77
CA GLU A 221 6.32 19.32 -9.68
C GLU A 221 4.82 19.39 -10.00
N ASN A 222 4.22 18.30 -10.49
CA ASN A 222 2.80 18.25 -10.84
C ASN A 222 2.09 16.97 -10.35
N SER A 223 2.74 16.20 -9.47
CA SER A 223 2.22 14.93 -8.97
C SER A 223 2.49 14.75 -7.49
N ILE A 224 1.64 13.98 -6.83
CA ILE A 224 1.91 13.30 -5.57
C ILE A 224 2.22 11.84 -5.92
N VAL A 225 3.39 11.36 -5.50
CA VAL A 225 3.87 10.01 -5.76
C VAL A 225 4.04 9.27 -4.45
N MET A 226 3.36 8.13 -4.31
CA MET A 226 3.48 7.22 -3.17
C MET A 226 4.16 5.94 -3.64
N VAL A 227 5.22 5.52 -2.94
CA VAL A 227 5.76 4.17 -3.03
C VAL A 227 5.39 3.45 -1.74
N VAL A 228 4.82 2.25 -1.82
CA VAL A 228 4.45 1.47 -0.64
C VAL A 228 4.37 -0.02 -0.97
N ALA A 229 4.77 -0.90 -0.05
CA ALA A 229 4.54 -2.33 -0.26
C ALA A 229 3.10 -2.74 0.02
N ASP A 230 2.63 -3.80 -0.63
CA ASP A 230 1.35 -4.42 -0.32
C ASP A 230 1.40 -5.21 1.01
N HIS A 231 2.48 -5.96 1.23
CA HIS A 231 2.80 -6.74 2.43
C HIS A 231 4.28 -7.17 2.47
N ASP A 232 4.71 -7.81 3.58
CA ASP A 232 6.01 -8.51 3.64
C ASP A 232 5.97 -9.86 2.89
N ALA A 233 7.13 -10.38 2.52
CA ALA A 233 7.26 -11.75 2.01
C ALA A 233 6.68 -12.79 2.99
N ARG A 234 6.34 -13.97 2.44
CA ARG A 234 5.60 -15.04 3.13
C ARG A 234 5.93 -15.18 4.62
N VAL A 235 4.89 -15.05 5.42
CA VAL A 235 4.92 -15.19 6.88
C VAL A 235 4.80 -16.65 7.28
N MET A 236 5.73 -17.14 8.12
CA MET A 236 5.73 -18.47 8.72
C MET A 236 6.05 -18.35 10.22
N GLY A 237 5.48 -19.22 11.06
CA GLY A 237 5.74 -19.27 12.50
C GLY A 237 4.49 -19.46 13.35
N ASP A 238 4.70 -19.68 14.66
CA ASP A 238 3.66 -20.00 15.65
C ASP A 238 3.14 -18.78 16.43
N ASP A 239 3.66 -17.59 16.13
CA ASP A 239 3.19 -16.34 16.74
C ASP A 239 1.70 -16.11 16.44
N LEU A 240 0.96 -15.62 17.43
CA LEU A 240 -0.45 -15.27 17.24
C LEU A 240 -0.62 -14.23 16.12
N VAL A 241 0.25 -13.21 16.12
CA VAL A 241 0.42 -12.24 15.02
C VAL A 241 1.89 -11.84 15.00
N PRO A 242 2.67 -12.21 13.96
CA PRO A 242 4.09 -11.88 13.87
C PRO A 242 4.28 -10.43 13.39
N VAL A 243 4.29 -9.47 14.32
CA VAL A 243 4.28 -8.01 14.05
C VAL A 243 5.36 -7.58 13.05
N ASN A 244 6.60 -8.08 13.18
CA ASN A 244 7.70 -7.73 12.27
C ASN A 244 7.44 -8.11 10.81
N ARG A 245 6.55 -9.07 10.57
CA ARG A 245 6.16 -9.54 9.24
C ARG A 245 5.01 -8.75 8.63
N PHE A 246 4.63 -7.64 9.26
CA PHE A 246 3.71 -6.64 8.71
C PHE A 246 4.39 -5.30 8.49
N HIS A 247 5.62 -5.10 8.98
CA HIS A 247 6.37 -3.86 8.76
C HIS A 247 6.84 -3.78 7.31
N ILE A 248 6.46 -2.70 6.63
CA ILE A 248 6.67 -2.47 5.21
C ILE A 248 7.30 -1.08 5.00
N PRO A 249 8.06 -0.87 3.90
CA PRO A 249 8.46 0.46 3.47
C PRO A 249 7.28 1.23 2.89
N GLY A 250 7.36 2.54 3.01
CA GLY A 250 6.59 3.45 2.20
C GLY A 250 7.06 4.89 2.35
N PHE A 251 6.85 5.69 1.31
CA PHE A 251 7.11 7.12 1.36
C PHE A 251 6.24 7.88 0.35
N ILE A 252 6.03 9.16 0.63
CA ILE A 252 5.36 10.10 -0.27
C ILE A 252 6.34 11.18 -0.71
N VAL A 253 6.38 11.48 -2.00
CA VAL A 253 7.20 12.55 -2.59
C VAL A 253 6.40 13.31 -3.65
N GLY A 254 6.75 14.56 -3.90
CA GLY A 254 6.13 15.38 -4.93
C GLY A 254 5.69 16.74 -4.41
N LYS A 255 4.86 17.43 -5.18
CA LYS A 255 4.56 18.85 -4.97
C LYS A 255 3.85 19.11 -3.63
N GLY A 256 4.47 19.95 -2.82
CA GLY A 256 3.93 20.39 -1.53
C GLY A 256 4.02 19.34 -0.40
N VAL A 257 4.71 18.21 -0.65
CA VAL A 257 5.03 17.21 0.36
C VAL A 257 6.30 17.63 1.10
N GLU A 258 6.25 17.65 2.43
CA GLU A 258 7.40 17.98 3.26
C GLU A 258 8.31 16.76 3.44
N ASN A 259 9.62 16.98 3.35
CA ASN A 259 10.61 15.95 3.63
C ASN A 259 10.72 15.73 5.15
N LYS A 260 10.35 14.53 5.61
CA LYS A 260 10.45 14.15 7.02
C LYS A 260 10.49 12.63 7.17
N ILE A 261 11.12 12.18 8.24
CA ILE A 261 11.03 10.78 8.70
C ILE A 261 9.91 10.72 9.73
N ASP A 262 8.81 10.06 9.39
CA ASP A 262 7.67 9.86 10.27
C ASP A 262 7.90 8.63 11.16
N GLU A 263 8.07 8.87 12.44
CA GLU A 263 8.29 7.82 13.45
C GLU A 263 6.99 7.34 14.11
N SER A 264 5.83 7.91 13.77
CA SER A 264 4.55 7.43 14.30
C SER A 264 4.21 6.05 13.74
N LEU A 265 3.41 5.27 14.48
CA LEU A 265 2.87 4.00 13.97
C LEU A 265 1.80 4.30 12.90
N VAL A 266 2.05 3.88 11.68
CA VAL A 266 1.14 4.07 10.56
C VAL A 266 0.58 2.73 10.12
N SER A 267 -0.71 2.67 9.84
CA SER A 267 -1.32 1.53 9.17
C SER A 267 -1.58 1.88 7.71
N GLN A 268 -1.49 0.89 6.83
CA GLN A 268 -1.73 1.05 5.40
C GLN A 268 -3.08 1.71 5.05
N ILE A 269 -4.12 1.58 5.89
CA ILE A 269 -5.43 2.24 5.68
C ILE A 269 -5.40 3.75 5.92
N ASP A 270 -4.35 4.28 6.54
CA ASP A 270 -4.17 5.71 6.79
C ASP A 270 -3.64 6.44 5.54
N LEU A 271 -3.18 5.70 4.53
CA LEU A 271 -2.54 6.26 3.34
C LEU A 271 -3.54 6.96 2.42
N ALA A 272 -4.66 6.32 2.08
CA ALA A 272 -5.68 6.89 1.21
C ALA A 272 -6.24 8.25 1.70
N PRO A 273 -6.68 8.41 2.98
CA PRO A 273 -7.14 9.72 3.46
C PRO A 273 -6.01 10.77 3.49
N THR A 274 -4.78 10.37 3.78
CA THR A 274 -3.61 11.26 3.74
C THR A 274 -3.34 11.78 2.32
N LEU A 275 -3.44 10.91 1.31
CA LEU A 275 -3.24 11.27 -0.10
C LEU A 275 -4.33 12.22 -0.60
N LEU A 276 -5.61 11.99 -0.26
CA LEU A 276 -6.68 12.94 -0.59
C LEU A 276 -6.42 14.33 0.00
N SER A 277 -5.98 14.41 1.26
CA SER A 277 -5.64 15.68 1.88
C SER A 277 -4.43 16.36 1.22
N LEU A 278 -3.42 15.60 0.79
CA LEU A 278 -2.26 16.17 0.07
C LEU A 278 -2.62 16.71 -1.32
N LEU A 279 -3.64 16.12 -1.97
CA LEU A 279 -4.21 16.59 -3.23
C LEU A 279 -5.14 17.80 -3.05
N GLY A 280 -5.50 18.17 -1.82
CA GLY A 280 -6.45 19.24 -1.57
C GLY A 280 -7.91 18.85 -1.77
N ILE A 281 -8.24 17.56 -1.71
CA ILE A 281 -9.59 17.07 -1.97
C ILE A 281 -10.37 16.88 -0.66
N ASP A 282 -11.41 17.70 -0.51
CA ASP A 282 -12.37 17.62 0.58
C ASP A 282 -13.52 16.68 0.19
N SER A 283 -13.47 15.43 0.66
CA SER A 283 -14.55 14.47 0.38
C SER A 283 -15.04 13.75 1.64
N PRO A 284 -16.37 13.61 1.83
CA PRO A 284 -16.93 12.72 2.84
C PRO A 284 -16.67 11.27 2.46
N THR A 285 -15.80 10.59 3.19
CA THR A 285 -15.48 9.18 2.90
C THR A 285 -15.95 8.26 4.05
N PRO A 286 -16.18 6.97 3.79
CA PRO A 286 -16.41 5.98 4.84
C PRO A 286 -15.10 5.50 5.49
N MET A 287 -13.95 5.96 4.99
CA MET A 287 -12.63 5.59 5.52
C MET A 287 -12.51 5.96 6.99
N ILE A 288 -11.95 5.04 7.76
CA ILE A 288 -11.66 5.25 9.18
C ILE A 288 -10.15 5.44 9.44
N GLY A 289 -9.34 5.34 8.39
CA GLY A 289 -7.93 5.68 8.42
C GLY A 289 -7.71 7.12 8.88
N ARG A 290 -6.53 7.40 9.42
CA ARG A 290 -6.14 8.75 9.83
C ARG A 290 -5.51 9.48 8.66
N ASP A 291 -6.02 10.66 8.36
CA ASP A 291 -5.25 11.65 7.61
C ASP A 291 -4.07 12.12 8.47
N LEU A 292 -2.87 11.72 8.07
CA LEU A 292 -1.60 11.98 8.77
C LEU A 292 -1.10 13.42 8.56
N THR A 293 -1.71 14.19 7.65
CA THR A 293 -1.35 15.60 7.48
C THR A 293 -1.95 16.48 8.58
N GLN A 294 -2.94 15.96 9.31
CA GLN A 294 -3.71 16.69 10.32
C GLN A 294 -3.64 16.07 11.72
N VAL A 295 -2.66 15.19 11.98
CA VAL A 295 -2.48 14.62 13.30
C VAL A 295 -1.79 15.62 14.23
N ASP A 296 -2.16 15.58 15.52
CA ASP A 296 -1.49 16.36 16.57
C ASP A 296 -0.03 15.93 16.70
N SER A 297 0.84 16.85 17.17
CA SER A 297 2.27 16.56 17.39
C SER A 297 2.53 15.43 18.40
N ASN A 298 1.57 15.15 19.28
CA ASN A 298 1.64 14.03 20.24
C ASN A 298 1.06 12.72 19.69
N TYR A 299 0.54 12.70 18.47
CA TYR A 299 -0.02 11.48 17.88
C TYR A 299 1.05 10.41 17.69
N LYS A 300 0.92 9.31 18.44
CA LYS A 300 1.86 8.18 18.41
C LYS A 300 1.53 7.11 17.40
N GLY A 301 0.32 7.15 16.83
CA GLY A 301 -0.08 6.21 15.80
C GLY A 301 -0.67 4.90 16.30
N ARG A 302 -1.13 4.08 15.35
CA ARG A 302 -1.59 2.70 15.56
C ARG A 302 -1.43 1.87 14.28
N ALA A 303 -1.28 0.56 14.44
CA ALA A 303 -1.30 -0.38 13.33
C ALA A 303 -2.36 -1.48 13.54
N ILE A 304 -3.06 -1.86 12.47
CA ILE A 304 -4.07 -2.93 12.50
C ILE A 304 -3.62 -4.00 11.52
N MET A 305 -3.53 -5.24 11.99
CA MET A 305 -2.95 -6.35 11.25
C MET A 305 -3.85 -7.58 11.34
N GLN A 306 -4.05 -8.27 10.24
CA GLN A 306 -4.79 -9.53 10.18
C GLN A 306 -3.86 -10.66 9.73
N TYR A 307 -3.60 -11.59 10.65
CA TYR A 307 -2.86 -12.81 10.38
C TYR A 307 -3.78 -14.03 10.50
N ALA A 308 -4.09 -14.64 9.36
CA ALA A 308 -5.12 -15.68 9.27
C ALA A 308 -6.43 -15.21 9.95
N ASN A 309 -6.88 -15.90 11.00
CA ASN A 309 -8.10 -15.55 11.73
C ASN A 309 -7.86 -14.57 12.90
N ASN A 310 -6.62 -14.20 13.18
CA ASN A 310 -6.25 -13.35 14.30
C ASN A 310 -6.10 -11.90 13.85
N GLN A 311 -6.69 -10.98 14.61
CA GLN A 311 -6.50 -9.54 14.38
C GLN A 311 -5.70 -8.93 15.53
N ALA A 312 -4.70 -8.12 15.20
CA ALA A 312 -3.96 -7.32 16.15
C ALA A 312 -4.25 -5.83 15.98
N TYR A 313 -4.34 -5.13 17.10
CA TYR A 313 -4.34 -3.67 17.20
C TYR A 313 -3.11 -3.26 18.03
N LEU A 314 -2.15 -2.61 17.37
CA LEU A 314 -0.85 -2.22 17.92
C LEU A 314 -0.81 -0.71 18.20
N THR A 315 -0.36 -0.33 19.40
CA THR A 315 0.09 1.02 19.78
C THR A 315 1.56 0.98 20.21
N GLN A 316 2.14 2.13 20.59
CA GLN A 316 3.52 2.16 21.09
C GLN A 316 3.68 1.43 22.43
N GLU A 317 2.61 1.36 23.22
CA GLU A 317 2.63 0.81 24.58
C GLU A 317 2.15 -0.64 24.64
N SER A 318 1.23 -1.04 23.75
CA SER A 318 0.58 -2.35 23.86
C SER A 318 0.06 -2.89 22.54
N ILE A 319 -0.25 -4.18 22.54
CA ILE A 319 -0.91 -4.88 21.44
C ILE A 319 -2.07 -5.69 21.99
N VAL A 320 -3.25 -5.50 21.39
CA VAL A 320 -4.43 -6.33 21.64
C VAL A 320 -4.57 -7.33 20.50
N ILE A 321 -4.69 -8.62 20.82
CA ILE A 321 -4.87 -9.70 19.85
C ILE A 321 -6.24 -10.35 20.07
N LEU A 322 -7.04 -10.38 19.01
CA LEU A 322 -8.35 -11.02 18.95
C LEU A 322 -8.20 -12.34 18.20
N GLN A 323 -8.73 -13.40 18.80
CA GLN A 323 -8.79 -14.74 18.22
C GLN A 323 -10.25 -15.19 18.17
N PRO A 324 -10.65 -16.01 17.17
CA PRO A 324 -11.99 -16.60 17.15
C PRO A 324 -12.30 -17.36 18.43
N ASP A 325 -13.51 -17.17 18.94
CA ASP A 325 -14.08 -17.90 20.09
C ASP A 325 -13.26 -17.85 21.39
N LYS A 326 -12.34 -16.87 21.50
CA LYS A 326 -11.50 -16.67 22.68
C LYS A 326 -11.64 -15.24 23.22
N LYS A 327 -11.31 -15.07 24.49
CA LYS A 327 -11.16 -13.73 25.07
C LYS A 327 -9.98 -13.01 24.43
N ALA A 328 -10.14 -11.71 24.23
CA ALA A 328 -9.04 -10.83 23.81
C ALA A 328 -7.87 -10.93 24.79
N VAL A 329 -6.65 -10.92 24.27
CA VAL A 329 -5.42 -10.82 25.06
C VAL A 329 -4.76 -9.49 24.76
N GLN A 330 -4.14 -8.87 25.76
CA GLN A 330 -3.34 -7.67 25.58
C GLN A 330 -1.96 -7.88 26.22
N TYR A 331 -0.93 -7.45 25.51
CA TYR A 331 0.47 -7.51 25.96
C TYR A 331 1.09 -6.11 25.89
N GLN A 332 2.02 -5.83 26.82
CA GLN A 332 2.88 -4.65 26.70
C GLN A 332 3.84 -4.81 25.52
N ILE A 333 4.17 -3.73 24.82
CA ILE A 333 5.24 -3.72 23.82
C ILE A 333 6.58 -3.44 24.51
N LYS A 334 7.57 -4.29 24.23
CA LYS A 334 8.96 -4.13 24.64
C LYS A 334 9.86 -4.40 23.45
N ASP A 335 10.74 -3.45 23.15
CA ASP A 335 11.68 -3.54 22.00
C ASP A 335 10.97 -3.85 20.67
N GLY A 336 9.76 -3.28 20.49
CA GLY A 336 8.92 -3.49 19.30
C GLY A 336 8.17 -4.83 19.25
N GLN A 337 8.31 -5.70 20.25
CA GLN A 337 7.63 -7.00 20.32
C GLN A 337 6.62 -7.09 21.47
N PRO A 338 5.58 -7.95 21.34
CA PRO A 338 4.71 -8.31 22.45
C PRO A 338 5.48 -9.03 23.58
N ASP A 339 5.47 -8.47 24.79
CA ASP A 339 5.95 -9.16 26.00
C ASP A 339 4.82 -10.01 26.58
N THR A 340 4.83 -11.30 26.23
CA THR A 340 3.80 -12.27 26.65
C THR A 340 3.78 -12.54 28.15
N THR A 341 4.81 -12.11 28.90
CA THR A 341 4.85 -12.23 30.36
C THR A 341 4.09 -11.10 31.08
N ARG A 342 3.75 -10.01 30.36
CA ARG A 342 3.07 -8.84 30.89
C ARG A 342 1.71 -8.65 30.23
N SER A 343 0.72 -9.38 30.73
CA SER A 343 -0.67 -9.26 30.28
C SER A 343 -1.37 -8.04 30.87
N LEU A 344 -2.15 -7.35 30.04
CA LEU A 344 -3.00 -6.21 30.40
C LEU A 344 -4.49 -6.57 30.20
N SER A 345 -5.39 -5.68 30.64
CA SER A 345 -6.82 -5.81 30.41
C SER A 345 -7.24 -5.04 29.14
N PRO A 346 -7.61 -5.73 28.04
CA PRO A 346 -7.95 -5.07 26.78
C PRO A 346 -9.18 -4.18 26.93
N ASP A 347 -9.12 -3.01 26.31
CA ASP A 347 -10.30 -2.19 26.06
C ASP A 347 -11.11 -2.73 24.86
N ASN A 348 -12.21 -2.06 24.53
CA ASN A 348 -13.07 -2.44 23.41
C ASN A 348 -12.62 -1.85 22.07
N THR A 349 -11.52 -1.09 22.01
CA THR A 349 -11.09 -0.39 20.79
C THR A 349 -10.75 -1.37 19.67
N ALA A 350 -9.94 -2.38 19.98
CA ALA A 350 -9.58 -3.41 19.01
C ALA A 350 -10.81 -4.18 18.50
N LEU A 351 -11.72 -4.54 19.42
CA LEU A 351 -12.94 -5.27 19.07
C LEU A 351 -13.87 -4.43 18.18
N ALA A 352 -14.00 -3.14 18.44
CA ALA A 352 -14.81 -2.23 17.62
C ALA A 352 -14.28 -2.16 16.17
N HIS A 353 -12.96 -2.08 15.98
CA HIS A 353 -12.35 -2.12 14.64
C HIS A 353 -12.62 -3.46 13.96
N ALA A 354 -12.38 -4.58 14.63
CA ALA A 354 -12.63 -5.92 14.08
C ALA A 354 -14.08 -6.10 13.63
N GLN A 355 -15.04 -5.61 14.42
CA GLN A 355 -16.47 -5.71 14.12
C GLN A 355 -16.89 -4.75 13.01
N PHE A 356 -16.30 -3.56 12.91
CA PHE A 356 -16.65 -2.56 11.90
C PHE A 356 -16.49 -3.10 10.48
N ALA A 357 -15.38 -3.79 10.16
CA ALA A 357 -15.15 -4.35 8.83
C ALA A 357 -16.28 -5.32 8.44
N SER A 358 -16.56 -6.30 9.30
CA SER A 358 -17.61 -7.30 9.04
C SER A 358 -19.00 -6.65 8.97
N TRP A 359 -19.31 -5.74 9.89
CA TRP A 359 -20.61 -5.07 9.92
C TRP A 359 -20.84 -4.19 8.69
N SER A 360 -19.87 -3.35 8.32
CA SER A 360 -20.00 -2.42 7.20
C SER A 360 -20.10 -3.14 5.86
N TYR A 361 -19.33 -4.22 5.65
CA TYR A 361 -19.47 -5.08 4.47
C TYR A 361 -20.84 -5.78 4.43
N ASN A 362 -21.27 -6.42 5.52
CA ASN A 362 -22.51 -7.20 5.53
C ASN A 362 -23.77 -6.35 5.33
N ASN A 363 -23.73 -5.09 5.78
CA ASN A 363 -24.82 -4.13 5.66
C ASN A 363 -24.66 -3.15 4.48
N GLU A 364 -23.64 -3.35 3.63
CA GLU A 364 -23.38 -2.54 2.42
C GLU A 364 -23.30 -1.03 2.76
N LYS A 365 -22.56 -0.72 3.83
CA LYS A 365 -22.41 0.64 4.38
C LYS A 365 -21.07 1.30 4.05
N TYR A 366 -20.16 0.58 3.39
CA TYR A 366 -18.86 1.12 3.00
C TYR A 366 -18.90 1.68 1.57
N LYS A 367 -19.66 2.77 1.39
CA LYS A 367 -19.91 3.48 0.12
C LYS A 367 -19.97 5.00 0.37
N LEU A 368 -19.86 5.81 -0.68
CA LEU A 368 -20.11 7.27 -0.60
C LEU A 368 -21.57 7.56 -0.20
N ALA A 369 -21.81 8.76 0.34
CA ALA A 369 -23.19 9.27 0.50
C ALA A 369 -23.77 9.53 -0.88
N GLU A 370 -25.07 9.25 -0.99
CA GLU A 370 -25.91 9.82 -2.04
C GLU A 370 -26.20 11.29 -1.77
#